data_AF-A0A965NKR9-F1
#
_entry.id   AF-A0A965NKR9-F1
#
_cell.length_a   1.000
_cell.length_b   1.000
_cell.length_c   1.000
_cell.angle_alpha   90.00
_cell.angle_beta   90.00
_cell.angle_gamma   90.00
#
_symmetry.space_group_name_H-M   'P 1'
#
loop_
_entity.id
_entity.type
_entity.pdbx_description
1 polymer ?
#
loop_
_entity_poly.entity_id
_entity_poly.type
_entity_poly.pdbx_seq_one_letter_code
_entity_poly.pdbx_strand_id
1 'polypeptide(L)' 'HGFVVGIDVPFSGAIVPNRFFGKDARVQSVMIEVRRDLYMDTGTCERHEGFARMQAVLAAFRAELARFAAT' A
#
# COMPACT_ATOMS: atom_id res chain seq x y z
N HIS A 1 4.95 -11.01 -8.16
CA HIS A 1 3.65 -11.44 -7.62
C HIS A 1 2.48 -11.46 -8.63
N GLY A 2 2.65 -10.99 -9.88
CA GLY A 2 1.63 -11.11 -10.93
C GLY A 2 0.45 -10.14 -10.83
N PHE A 3 0.62 -9.01 -10.14
CA PHE A 3 -0.39 -7.95 -10.06
C PHE A 3 -0.23 -6.96 -11.21
N VAL A 4 -1.35 -6.39 -11.65
CA VAL A 4 -1.36 -5.15 -12.43
C VAL A 4 -1.19 -3.99 -11.45
N VAL A 5 -0.24 -3.09 -11.74
CA VAL A 5 0.11 -1.96 -10.87
C VAL A 5 -0.07 -0.66 -11.66
N GLY A 6 -0.83 0.27 -11.10
CA GLY A 6 -0.91 1.66 -11.56
C GLY A 6 -0.07 2.56 -10.66
N ILE A 7 0.46 3.65 -11.21
CA ILE A 7 1.16 4.71 -10.47
C ILE A 7 0.29 5.96 -10.58
N ASP A 8 -0.10 6.53 -9.44
CA ASP A 8 -0.96 7.72 -9.34
C ASP A 8 -2.30 7.59 -10.10
N VAL A 9 -2.82 6.37 -10.22
CA VAL A 9 -4.12 6.08 -10.86
C VAL A 9 -4.88 5.01 -10.06
N PRO A 10 -6.20 5.18 -9.81
CA PRO A 10 -7.01 6.37 -10.11
C PRO A 10 -6.76 7.54 -9.15
N PHE A 11 -6.08 7.31 -8.02
CA PHE A 11 -5.76 8.32 -7.03
C PHE A 11 -4.27 8.65 -7.04
N SER A 12 -3.97 9.93 -6.86
CA SER A 12 -2.61 10.45 -6.78
C SER A 12 -2.35 11.09 -5.42
N GLY A 13 -1.11 10.97 -4.94
CA GLY A 13 -0.66 11.59 -3.69
C GLY A 13 -0.84 10.71 -2.45
N ALA A 14 -0.20 11.10 -1.36
CA ALA A 14 -0.21 10.40 -0.09
C ALA A 14 -0.19 11.41 1.07
N ILE A 15 -0.72 11.01 2.22
CA ILE A 15 -0.75 11.86 3.41
C ILE A 15 0.66 11.93 4.01
N VAL A 16 1.17 13.15 4.11
CA VAL A 16 2.37 13.50 4.89
C VAL A 16 1.90 14.23 6.16
N PRO A 17 2.44 13.93 7.37
CA PRO A 17 2.05 14.68 8.55
C PRO A 17 2.35 16.18 8.39
N ASN A 18 1.39 17.04 8.75
CA ASN A 18 1.43 18.49 8.53
C ASN A 18 2.69 19.21 9.06
N ARG A 19 3.33 18.64 10.08
CA ARG A 19 4.61 19.16 10.62
C ARG A 19 5.74 19.11 9.59
N PHE A 20 5.71 18.16 8.67
CA PHE A 20 6.79 17.85 7.73
C PHE A 20 6.46 18.21 6.27
N PHE A 21 5.18 18.27 5.91
CA PHE A 21 4.75 18.56 4.54
C PHE A 21 5.30 19.89 4.02
N GLY A 22 6.04 19.83 2.90
CA GLY A 22 6.70 20.99 2.27
C GLY A 22 7.83 21.60 3.11
N LYS A 23 8.23 20.98 4.22
CA LYS A 23 9.19 21.52 5.19
C LYS A 23 10.40 20.63 5.42
N ASP A 24 10.21 19.30 5.42
CA ASP A 24 11.28 18.34 5.67
C ASP A 24 11.30 17.26 4.59
N ALA A 25 12.25 17.37 3.67
CA ALA A 25 12.39 16.44 2.54
C ALA A 25 12.81 15.02 2.94
N ARG A 26 13.24 14.81 4.20
CA ARG A 26 13.58 13.49 4.74
C ARG A 26 12.33 12.66 5.05
N VAL A 27 11.16 13.30 5.14
CA VAL A 27 9.89 12.62 5.39
C VAL A 27 9.18 12.39 4.07
N GLN A 28 9.13 11.13 3.64
CA GLN A 28 8.47 10.69 2.42
C GLN A 28 7.22 9.87 2.77
N SER A 29 6.21 9.91 1.89
CA SER A 29 4.97 9.14 2.05
C SER A 29 4.64 8.40 0.75
N VAL A 30 4.17 7.16 0.88
CA VAL A 30 3.62 6.38 -0.23
C VAL A 30 2.24 5.86 0.16
N MET A 31 1.27 5.99 -0.75
CA MET A 31 -0.06 5.40 -0.60
C MET A 31 -0.12 4.11 -1.40
N ILE A 32 -0.63 3.04 -0.78
CA ILE A 32 -0.80 1.74 -1.43
C ILE A 32 -2.28 1.42 -1.45
N GLU A 33 -2.87 1.42 -2.64
CA GLU A 33 -4.26 1.00 -2.84
C GLU A 33 -4.31 -0.46 -3.30
N VAL A 34 -5.12 -1.25 -2.60
CA VAL A 34 -5.33 -2.67 -2.91
C VAL A 34 -6.79 -2.87 -3.27
N ARG A 35 -7.06 -3.40 -4.47
CA ARG A 35 -8.43 -3.73 -4.86
C ARG A 35 -9.03 -4.75 -3.91
N ARG A 36 -10.25 -4.46 -3.42
CA ARG A 36 -10.92 -5.26 -2.38
C ARG A 36 -11.24 -6.68 -2.80
N ASP A 37 -11.60 -6.88 -4.07
CA ASP A 37 -11.90 -8.18 -4.66
C ASP A 37 -10.70 -9.14 -4.69
N LEU A 38 -9.49 -8.67 -4.38
CA LEU A 38 -8.32 -9.53 -4.23
C LEU A 38 -8.26 -10.24 -2.87
N TYR A 39 -9.02 -9.78 -1.87
CA TYR A 39 -8.90 -10.26 -0.49
C TYR A 39 -10.21 -10.36 0.30
N MET A 40 -11.31 -9.81 -0.20
CA MET A 40 -12.62 -9.88 0.44
C MET A 40 -13.74 -9.89 -0.59
N ASP A 41 -14.88 -10.46 -0.20
CA ASP A 41 -16.13 -10.27 -0.92
C ASP A 41 -16.64 -8.83 -0.72
N THR A 42 -16.90 -8.12 -1.81
CA THR A 42 -17.23 -6.69 -1.76
C THR A 42 -18.67 -6.40 -1.31
N GLY A 43 -19.56 -7.40 -1.34
CA GLY A 43 -20.96 -7.24 -0.91
C GLY A 43 -21.15 -7.51 0.58
N THR A 44 -20.42 -8.47 1.13
CA THR A 44 -20.52 -8.92 2.52
C THR A 44 -19.40 -8.38 3.41
N CYS A 45 -18.30 -7.89 2.82
CA CYS A 45 -17.06 -7.48 3.49
C CYS A 45 -16.35 -8.63 4.23
N GLU A 46 -16.74 -9.88 3.99
CA GLU A 46 -16.07 -11.05 4.57
C GLU A 46 -14.80 -11.40 3.78
N ARG A 47 -13.80 -11.93 4.50
CA ARG A 47 -12.56 -12.40 3.87
C ARG A 47 -12.82 -13.69 3.09
N HIS A 48 -12.18 -13.80 1.93
CA HIS A 48 -12.16 -15.03 1.14
C HIS A 48 -10.72 -15.60 1.03
N GLU A 49 -10.50 -16.62 0.21
CA GLU A 49 -9.24 -17.36 0.11
C GLU A 49 -8.03 -16.49 -0.32
N GLY A 50 -8.26 -15.47 -1.15
CA GLY A 50 -7.24 -14.48 -1.53
C GLY A 50 -6.65 -13.65 -0.38
N PHE A 51 -7.31 -13.59 0.80
CA PHE A 51 -6.85 -12.77 1.92
C PHE A 51 -5.45 -13.15 2.41
N ALA A 52 -5.21 -14.45 2.64
CA ALA A 52 -3.93 -14.92 3.14
C ALA A 52 -2.78 -14.60 2.17
N ARG A 53 -3.04 -14.73 0.86
CA ARG A 53 -2.07 -14.35 -0.18
C ARG A 53 -1.78 -12.86 -0.14
N MET A 54 -2.80 -12.00 -0.04
CA MET A 54 -2.62 -10.55 -0.01
C MET A 54 -1.87 -10.10 1.25
N GLN A 55 -2.20 -10.68 2.41
CA GLN A 55 -1.50 -10.43 3.67
C GLN A 55 -0.01 -10.76 3.57
N ALA A 56 0.34 -11.92 3.01
CA ALA A 56 1.72 -12.34 2.86
C ALA A 56 2.52 -11.42 1.93
N VAL A 57 1.92 -11.01 0.80
CA VAL A 57 2.55 -10.07 -0.14
C VAL A 57 2.79 -8.72 0.52
N LEU A 58 1.79 -8.14 1.18
CA LEU A 58 1.92 -6.82 1.81
C LEU A 58 2.92 -6.86 2.98
N ALA A 59 2.99 -7.96 3.72
CA ALA A 59 4.00 -8.15 4.75
C ALA A 59 5.42 -8.17 4.17
N ALA A 60 5.63 -8.87 3.04
CA ALA A 60 6.90 -8.88 2.33
C ALA A 60 7.25 -7.49 1.78
N PHE A 61 6.29 -6.80 1.15
CA PHE A 61 6.49 -5.45 0.63
C PHE A 61 6.87 -4.45 1.73
N ARG A 62 6.24 -4.54 2.91
CA ARG A 62 6.61 -3.73 4.07
C ARG A 62 8.06 -3.96 4.49
N ALA A 63 8.55 -5.20 4.43
CA ALA A 63 9.96 -5.49 4.73
C ALA A 63 10.90 -4.87 3.69
N GLU A 64 10.55 -4.93 2.39
CA GLU A 64 11.31 -4.22 1.35
C GLU A 64 11.34 -2.70 1.57
N LEU A 65 10.19 -2.11 1.90
CA LEU A 65 10.07 -0.67 2.15
C LEU A 65 10.91 -0.26 3.37
N ALA A 66 10.96 -1.09 4.41
CA ALA A 66 11.80 -0.84 5.58
C ALA A 66 13.30 -0.90 5.22
N ARG A 67 13.71 -1.82 4.35
CA ARG A 67 15.10 -1.89 3.84
C ARG A 67 15.45 -0.65 3.01
N PHE A 68 14.54 -0.22 2.15
CA PHE A 68 14.69 1.03 1.38
C PHE A 68 14.79 2.26 2.29
N ALA A 69 13.95 2.36 3.32
CA ALA A 69 13.99 3.49 4.25
C ALA A 69 15.25 3.55 5.12
N ALA A 70 16.03 2.46 5.17
CA ALA A 70 17.29 2.38 5.91
C ALA A 70 18.52 2.77 5.05
N THR A 71 18.33 3.03 3.75
CA THR A 71 19.37 3.56 2.86
C THR A 71 19.33 5.08 2.82
#